data_AF-A0A943S961-F1
#
_entry.id   AF-A0A943S961-F1
#
_cell.length_a   1.000
_cell.length_b   1.000
_cell.length_c   1.000
_cell.angle_alpha   90.00
_cell.angle_beta   90.00
_cell.angle_gamma   90.00
#
_symmetry.space_group_name_H-M   'P 1'
#
loop_
_entity.id
_entity.type
_entity.pdbx_description
1 polymer ?
#
loop_
_entity_poly.entity_id
_entity_poly.type
_entity_poly.pdbx_seq_one_letter_code
_entity_poly.pdbx_strand_id
1 'polypeptide(L)'
;MAIKKNYCIFCGKELSDGKCAACGREAKPSISFDGLEYQKVPAEVAEVFGVQKKKLFGNNLYSVKEMIKNGDLYIADVYFDDTYETEYESSGDSETEYNYYIQFSSPDQAPCERDCEVTAGQYRKIKQMLQEGQHAGKLLWGKWKKKNYYYVFALQGRTLEAALKTSLAESLMDYGTETEKRRIPPKGGFGNSAADKAFDAIWDNTVGKL
;
A
#
# COMPACT_ATOMS: atom_id res chain seq x y z
N MET A 1 -16.49 -17.85 16.96
CA MET A 1 -15.72 -17.09 17.98
C MET A 1 -14.41 -16.67 17.35
N ALA A 2 -14.18 -15.38 17.13
CA ALA A 2 -12.93 -14.89 16.55
C ALA A 2 -11.79 -15.14 17.55
N ILE A 3 -10.70 -15.75 17.10
CA ILE A 3 -9.49 -15.95 17.92
C ILE A 3 -9.01 -14.55 18.32
N LYS A 4 -9.16 -14.20 19.61
CA LYS A 4 -8.54 -12.99 20.18
C LYS A 4 -7.03 -13.20 20.07
N LYS A 5 -6.41 -12.58 19.07
CA LYS A 5 -4.95 -12.54 18.98
C LYS A 5 -4.47 -11.68 20.14
N ASN A 6 -3.70 -12.27 21.05
CA ASN A 6 -3.09 -11.56 22.19
C ASN A 6 -1.81 -10.81 21.79
N TYR A 7 -1.56 -10.64 20.48
CA TYR A 7 -0.35 -10.05 19.95
C TYR A 7 -0.67 -9.05 18.85
N CYS A 8 0.15 -8.01 18.77
CA CYS A 8 0.07 -6.91 17.84
C CYS A 8 0.34 -7.39 16.42
N ILE A 9 -0.57 -7.10 15.51
CA ILE A 9 -0.44 -7.47 14.10
C ILE A 9 0.58 -6.63 13.33
N PHE A 10 1.12 -5.56 13.93
CA PHE A 10 2.09 -4.67 13.31
C PHE A 10 3.52 -5.06 13.66
N CYS A 11 3.77 -5.56 14.88
CA CYS A 11 5.12 -5.91 15.34
C CYS A 11 5.23 -7.27 16.04
N GLY A 12 4.15 -8.03 16.17
CA GLY A 12 4.14 -9.38 16.76
C GLY A 12 4.29 -9.43 18.29
N LYS A 13 4.50 -8.29 18.96
CA LYS A 13 4.65 -8.18 20.42
C LYS A 13 3.30 -8.27 21.13
N GLU A 14 3.31 -8.56 22.42
CA GLU A 14 2.10 -8.74 23.20
C GLU A 14 1.25 -7.47 23.30
N LEU A 15 -0.07 -7.68 23.40
CA LEU A 15 -1.03 -6.63 23.68
C LEU A 15 -1.28 -6.58 25.19
N SER A 16 -1.25 -5.37 25.75
CA SER A 16 -1.70 -5.07 27.10
C SER A 16 -2.83 -4.05 27.02
N ASP A 17 -3.97 -4.35 27.66
CA ASP A 17 -5.15 -3.47 27.67
C ASP A 17 -5.58 -2.98 26.28
N GLY A 18 -5.54 -3.88 25.29
CA GLY A 18 -5.92 -3.57 23.91
C GLY A 18 -4.92 -2.69 23.16
N LYS A 19 -3.73 -2.43 23.70
CA LYS A 19 -2.66 -1.68 23.03
C LYS A 19 -1.36 -2.46 22.97
N CYS A 20 -0.57 -2.24 21.94
CA CYS A 20 0.75 -2.82 21.85
C CYS A 20 1.72 -2.06 22.75
N ALA A 21 2.36 -2.76 23.69
CA ALA A 21 3.36 -2.15 24.57
C ALA A 21 4.63 -1.69 23.83
N ALA A 22 4.90 -2.23 22.63
CA ALA A 22 6.10 -1.90 21.86
C ALA A 22 5.90 -0.74 20.88
N CYS A 23 4.83 -0.74 20.08
CA CYS A 23 4.59 0.31 19.08
C CYS A 23 3.44 1.25 19.43
N GLY A 24 2.78 1.08 20.58
CA GLY A 24 1.69 1.94 21.06
C GLY A 24 0.36 1.79 20.31
N ARG A 25 0.32 1.05 19.20
CA ARG A 25 -0.90 0.88 18.39
C ARG A 25 -1.99 0.14 19.13
N GLU A 26 -3.22 0.62 18.97
CA GLU A 26 -4.42 -0.04 19.47
C GLU A 26 -4.75 -1.27 18.62
N ALA A 27 -5.22 -2.33 19.29
CA ALA A 27 -5.69 -3.54 18.65
C ALA A 27 -7.08 -3.31 18.04
N LYS A 28 -7.10 -3.01 16.75
CA LYS A 28 -8.32 -2.86 15.97
C LYS A 28 -8.61 -4.09 15.11
N PRO A 29 -9.88 -4.41 14.84
CA PRO A 29 -10.22 -5.43 13.86
C PRO A 29 -9.71 -5.02 12.48
N SER A 30 -9.31 -6.00 11.67
CA SER A 30 -8.93 -5.74 10.29
C SER A 30 -10.14 -5.38 9.44
N ILE A 31 -9.91 -4.53 8.45
CA ILE A 31 -10.92 -4.08 7.48
C ILE A 31 -10.60 -4.62 6.08
N SER A 32 -11.65 -4.91 5.31
CA SER A 32 -11.49 -5.13 3.87
C SER A 32 -11.26 -3.80 3.15
N PHE A 33 -10.86 -3.84 1.88
CA PHE A 33 -10.72 -2.64 1.06
C PHE A 33 -12.05 -1.88 0.93
N ASP A 34 -13.18 -2.59 0.93
CA ASP A 34 -14.53 -1.98 0.88
C ASP A 34 -14.89 -1.22 2.17
N GLY A 35 -14.17 -1.47 3.27
CA GLY A 35 -14.33 -0.77 4.54
C GLY A 35 -13.67 0.61 4.59
N LEU A 36 -13.00 1.04 3.52
CA LEU A 36 -12.39 2.37 3.42
C LEU A 36 -13.40 3.41 2.96
N GLU A 37 -13.18 4.66 3.38
CA GLU A 37 -14.00 5.80 2.97
C GLU A 37 -13.57 6.31 1.59
N TYR A 38 -14.24 5.82 0.54
CA TYR A 38 -14.00 6.24 -0.83
C TYR A 38 -14.77 7.50 -1.20
N GLN A 39 -14.08 8.36 -1.94
CA GLN A 39 -14.63 9.53 -2.60
C GLN A 39 -14.45 9.40 -4.10
N LYS A 40 -15.44 9.82 -4.87
CA LYS A 40 -15.35 9.83 -6.32
C LYS A 40 -14.27 10.83 -6.76
N VAL A 41 -13.39 10.46 -7.67
CA VAL A 41 -12.39 11.40 -8.20
C VAL A 41 -13.12 12.50 -8.98
N PRO A 42 -12.90 13.79 -8.68
CA PRO A 42 -13.60 14.88 -9.37
C PRO A 42 -13.35 14.89 -10.88
N ALA A 43 -14.38 15.20 -11.66
CA ALA A 43 -14.30 15.19 -13.12
C ALA A 43 -13.33 16.25 -13.68
N GLU A 44 -13.14 17.37 -12.98
CA GLU A 44 -12.14 18.39 -13.35
C GLU A 44 -10.71 17.83 -13.36
N VAL A 45 -10.41 16.84 -12.52
CA VAL A 45 -9.13 16.14 -12.49
C VAL A 45 -8.93 15.32 -13.77
N ALA A 46 -10.00 14.93 -14.46
CA ALA A 46 -9.93 14.26 -15.76
C ALA A 46 -9.38 15.17 -16.86
N GLU A 47 -9.70 16.46 -16.84
CA GLU A 47 -9.23 17.41 -17.87
C GLU A 47 -7.74 17.73 -17.76
N VAL A 48 -7.23 17.51 -16.56
CA VAL A 48 -5.84 17.61 -16.20
C VAL A 48 -5.00 16.47 -16.77
N PHE A 49 -5.59 15.28 -16.98
CA PHE A 49 -4.90 14.24 -17.71
C PHE A 49 -4.76 14.66 -19.17
N GLY A 50 -3.52 14.83 -19.61
CA GLY A 50 -3.19 14.91 -21.03
C GLY A 50 -3.55 13.62 -21.76
N VAL A 51 -3.20 13.55 -23.04
CA VAL A 51 -3.37 12.31 -23.83
C VAL A 51 -2.49 11.23 -23.22
N GLN A 52 -3.11 10.21 -22.64
CA GLN A 52 -2.40 9.07 -22.07
C GLN A 52 -1.94 8.16 -23.20
N LYS A 53 -0.63 7.87 -23.26
CA LYS A 53 -0.06 6.94 -24.26
C LYS A 53 -0.33 5.48 -23.92
N LYS A 54 -0.40 5.15 -22.62
CA LYS A 54 -0.81 3.84 -22.10
C LYS A 54 -2.25 3.93 -21.57
N LYS A 55 -2.87 2.77 -21.35
CA LYS A 55 -4.22 2.67 -20.76
C LYS A 55 -4.14 2.00 -19.39
N LEU A 56 -5.01 2.39 -18.46
CA LEU A 56 -5.02 1.90 -17.08
C LEU A 56 -5.09 0.38 -16.99
N PHE A 57 -4.31 -0.26 -16.13
CA PHE A 57 -4.48 -1.67 -15.77
C PHE A 57 -4.47 -2.68 -16.94
N GLY A 58 -3.76 -2.39 -18.04
CA GLY A 58 -3.84 -3.22 -19.27
C GLY A 58 -5.21 -3.16 -19.97
N ASN A 59 -6.03 -2.16 -19.67
CA ASN A 59 -7.36 -1.94 -20.25
C ASN A 59 -7.25 -1.50 -21.71
N ASN A 60 -7.72 -2.30 -22.67
CA ASN A 60 -7.70 -1.89 -24.09
C ASN A 60 -8.78 -0.86 -24.48
N LEU A 61 -9.62 -0.38 -23.56
CA LEU A 61 -10.79 0.46 -23.87
C LEU A 61 -10.82 1.82 -23.17
N TYR A 62 -10.35 1.96 -21.92
CA TYR A 62 -10.43 3.22 -21.18
C TYR A 62 -9.12 3.67 -20.51
N SER A 63 -8.78 4.93 -20.69
CA SER A 63 -7.76 5.72 -19.98
C SER A 63 -8.21 6.07 -18.54
N VAL A 64 -7.28 6.51 -17.67
CA VAL A 64 -7.65 7.10 -16.34
C VAL A 64 -8.66 8.22 -16.54
N LYS A 65 -8.48 9.02 -17.59
CA LYS A 65 -9.39 10.12 -17.94
C LYS A 65 -10.82 9.63 -18.17
N GLU A 66 -10.99 8.55 -18.93
CA GLU A 66 -12.31 7.98 -19.20
C GLU A 66 -12.95 7.34 -17.97
N MET A 67 -12.16 6.66 -17.11
CA MET A 67 -12.68 6.13 -15.85
C MET A 67 -13.16 7.24 -14.91
N ILE A 68 -12.44 8.37 -14.84
CA ILE A 68 -12.88 9.54 -14.06
C ILE A 68 -14.17 10.13 -14.65
N LYS A 69 -14.21 10.37 -15.97
CA LYS A 69 -15.38 10.97 -16.63
C LYS A 69 -16.64 10.11 -16.50
N ASN A 70 -16.50 8.80 -16.63
CA ASN A 70 -17.62 7.85 -16.51
C ASN A 70 -17.96 7.55 -15.05
N GLY A 71 -17.08 7.91 -14.12
CA GLY A 71 -17.31 7.81 -12.69
C GLY A 71 -16.95 6.47 -12.06
N ASP A 72 -16.10 5.69 -12.73
CA ASP A 72 -15.60 4.39 -12.28
C ASP A 72 -14.24 4.50 -11.56
N LEU A 73 -13.85 5.70 -11.12
CA LEU A 73 -12.62 5.93 -10.34
C LEU A 73 -12.91 6.66 -9.03
N TYR A 74 -12.39 6.07 -7.95
CA TYR A 74 -12.57 6.49 -6.57
C TYR A 74 -11.22 6.56 -5.87
N ILE A 75 -11.14 7.34 -4.80
CA ILE A 75 -9.95 7.52 -3.99
C ILE A 75 -10.31 7.51 -2.51
N ALA A 76 -9.47 6.86 -1.69
CA ALA A 76 -9.57 6.87 -0.24
C ALA A 76 -8.26 7.36 0.38
N ASP A 77 -8.35 7.95 1.57
CA ASP A 77 -7.20 8.20 2.44
C ASP A 77 -6.77 6.91 3.14
N VAL A 78 -5.46 6.71 3.25
CA VAL A 78 -4.88 5.55 3.96
C VAL A 78 -3.70 5.96 4.81
N TYR A 79 -3.37 5.12 5.79
CA TYR A 79 -2.20 5.22 6.64
C TYR A 79 -1.20 4.13 6.24
N PHE A 80 0.00 4.49 5.78
CA PHE A 80 1.06 3.55 5.46
C PHE A 80 1.64 2.94 6.74
N ASP A 81 1.67 1.61 6.79
CA ASP A 81 2.21 0.87 7.94
C ASP A 81 3.65 0.45 7.70
N ASP A 82 3.91 -0.21 6.56
CA ASP A 82 5.20 -0.82 6.24
C ASP A 82 5.32 -1.13 4.73
N THR A 83 6.49 -1.58 4.30
CA THR A 83 6.78 -2.03 2.93
C THR A 83 7.59 -3.32 2.94
N TYR A 84 7.37 -4.21 1.98
CA TYR A 84 8.20 -5.42 1.81
C TYR A 84 8.35 -5.82 0.35
N GLU A 85 9.31 -6.70 0.07
CA GLU A 85 9.54 -7.30 -1.24
C GLU A 85 9.43 -8.83 -1.19
N THR A 86 9.12 -9.44 -2.32
CA THR A 86 9.12 -10.90 -2.51
C THR A 86 9.88 -11.24 -3.77
N GLU A 87 10.92 -12.07 -3.63
CA GLU A 87 11.68 -12.62 -4.73
C GLU A 87 10.85 -13.61 -5.54
N TYR A 88 11.04 -13.62 -6.86
CA TYR A 88 10.59 -14.69 -7.73
C TYR A 88 11.64 -15.03 -8.79
N GLU A 89 11.68 -16.30 -9.17
CA GLU A 89 12.54 -16.77 -10.25
C GLU A 89 11.89 -16.41 -11.59
N SER A 90 12.51 -15.49 -12.33
CA SER A 90 12.14 -15.25 -13.73
C SER A 90 12.55 -16.49 -14.55
N SER A 91 11.76 -16.85 -15.56
CA SER A 91 11.99 -18.07 -16.36
C SER A 91 13.20 -17.97 -17.33
N GLY A 92 14.16 -17.09 -17.06
CA GLY A 92 15.35 -16.82 -17.87
C GLY A 92 16.62 -16.69 -17.04
N ASP A 93 17.78 -16.90 -17.68
CA ASP A 93 19.07 -16.95 -17.01
C ASP A 93 19.43 -15.62 -16.30
N SER A 94 19.38 -15.66 -14.97
CA SER A 94 20.26 -14.98 -13.98
C SER A 94 19.87 -13.66 -13.29
N GLU A 95 18.68 -13.08 -13.50
CA GLU A 95 18.25 -11.93 -12.69
C GLU A 95 17.09 -12.29 -11.75
N THR A 96 17.34 -12.22 -10.44
CA THR A 96 16.30 -12.29 -9.40
C THR A 96 15.40 -11.06 -9.55
N GLU A 97 14.12 -11.29 -9.83
CA GLU A 97 13.12 -10.24 -9.89
C GLU A 97 12.32 -10.16 -8.58
N TYR A 98 11.75 -8.99 -8.31
CA TYR A 98 11.08 -8.68 -7.05
C TYR A 98 9.73 -8.05 -7.30
N ASN A 99 8.71 -8.54 -6.58
CA ASN A 99 7.46 -7.82 -6.40
C ASN A 99 7.53 -6.97 -5.13
N TYR A 100 6.95 -5.78 -5.18
CA TYR A 100 7.02 -4.81 -4.08
C TYR A 100 5.64 -4.53 -3.54
N TYR A 101 5.49 -4.55 -2.22
CA TYR A 101 4.21 -4.43 -1.54
C TYR A 101 4.24 -3.34 -0.48
N ILE A 102 3.08 -2.71 -0.31
CA ILE A 102 2.81 -1.72 0.72
C ILE A 102 1.72 -2.25 1.64
N GLN A 103 2.02 -2.25 2.93
CA GLN A 103 1.04 -2.49 3.99
C GLN A 103 0.44 -1.16 4.43
N PHE A 104 -0.88 -1.14 4.59
CA PHE A 104 -1.57 0.06 5.01
C PHE A 104 -2.80 -0.25 5.87
N SER A 105 -3.31 0.80 6.48
CA SER A 105 -4.47 0.84 7.35
C SER A 105 -5.41 1.96 6.87
N SER A 106 -6.63 1.99 7.40
CA SER A 106 -7.45 3.20 7.37
C SER A 106 -6.77 4.36 8.12
N PRO A 107 -7.24 5.61 7.93
CA PRO A 107 -6.69 6.77 8.64
C PRO A 107 -6.77 6.67 10.18
N ASP A 108 -7.76 5.94 10.71
CA ASP A 108 -7.86 5.65 12.14
C ASP A 108 -6.97 4.47 12.59
N GLN A 109 -6.09 3.98 11.71
CA GLN A 109 -5.15 2.88 11.94
C GLN A 109 -5.81 1.50 12.14
N ALA A 110 -7.01 1.29 11.58
CA ALA A 110 -7.55 -0.06 11.44
C ALA A 110 -6.84 -0.78 10.27
N PRO A 111 -6.22 -1.94 10.51
CA PRO A 111 -5.36 -2.60 9.54
C PRO A 111 -6.15 -3.16 8.36
N CYS A 112 -5.67 -2.93 7.13
CA CYS A 112 -6.27 -3.61 5.98
C CYS A 112 -5.88 -5.10 5.95
N GLU A 113 -6.82 -5.94 5.55
CA GLU A 113 -6.62 -7.40 5.42
C GLU A 113 -5.72 -7.79 4.24
N ARG A 114 -5.47 -6.85 3.32
CA ARG A 114 -4.67 -7.06 2.12
C ARG A 114 -3.64 -5.96 1.95
N ASP A 115 -2.53 -6.33 1.33
CA ASP A 115 -1.44 -5.44 0.95
C ASP A 115 -1.57 -5.11 -0.54
N CYS A 116 -1.02 -3.97 -0.97
CA CYS A 116 -1.07 -3.55 -2.37
C CYS A 116 0.29 -3.70 -3.03
N GLU A 117 0.35 -4.44 -4.14
CA GLU A 117 1.53 -4.43 -4.99
C GLU A 117 1.71 -3.05 -5.64
N VAL A 118 2.95 -2.60 -5.78
CA VAL A 118 3.31 -1.32 -6.38
C VAL A 118 4.58 -1.44 -7.24
N THR A 119 4.83 -0.42 -8.07
CA THR A 119 6.09 -0.30 -8.78
C THR A 119 7.26 -0.15 -7.80
N ALA A 120 8.45 -0.61 -8.20
CA ALA A 120 9.69 -0.37 -7.46
C ALA A 120 9.92 1.13 -7.15
N GLY A 121 9.47 2.02 -8.05
CA GLY A 121 9.56 3.47 -7.86
C GLY A 121 8.65 3.98 -6.74
N GLN A 122 7.41 3.51 -6.64
CA GLN A 122 6.52 3.88 -5.52
C GLN A 122 6.98 3.25 -4.21
N TYR A 123 7.42 1.99 -4.24
CA TYR A 123 7.99 1.32 -3.08
C TYR A 123 9.13 2.13 -2.46
N ARG A 124 10.14 2.52 -3.25
CA ARG A 124 11.27 3.33 -2.75
C ARG A 124 10.81 4.66 -2.16
N LYS A 125 9.81 5.31 -2.78
CA LYS A 125 9.26 6.58 -2.28
C LYS A 125 8.53 6.42 -0.95
N ILE A 126 7.62 5.45 -0.85
CA ILE A 126 6.85 5.21 0.38
C ILE A 126 7.78 4.74 1.50
N LYS A 127 8.76 3.88 1.19
CA LYS A 127 9.80 3.46 2.13
C LYS A 127 10.59 4.64 2.70
N GLN A 128 11.01 5.57 1.85
CA GLN A 128 11.66 6.80 2.31
C GLN A 128 10.73 7.64 3.19
N MET A 129 9.46 7.78 2.80
CA MET A 129 8.48 8.52 3.61
C MET A 129 8.28 7.93 5.00
N LEU A 130 8.20 6.60 5.11
CA LEU A 130 8.11 5.92 6.40
C LEU A 130 9.34 6.19 7.27
N GLN A 131 10.54 6.21 6.68
CA GLN A 131 11.78 6.58 7.38
C GLN A 131 11.76 8.04 7.88
N GLU A 132 11.07 8.92 7.17
CA GLU A 132 10.85 10.32 7.55
C GLU A 132 9.65 10.50 8.51
N GLY A 133 8.99 9.41 8.95
CA GLY A 133 7.81 9.46 9.82
C GLY A 133 6.53 9.91 9.13
N GLN A 134 6.51 9.90 7.79
CA GLN A 134 5.34 10.27 6.99
C GLN A 134 4.52 9.04 6.64
N HIS A 135 3.29 9.01 7.12
CA HIS A 135 2.39 7.85 6.94
C HIS A 135 1.18 8.14 6.06
N ALA A 136 0.93 9.41 5.68
CA ALA A 136 -0.25 9.76 4.89
C ALA A 136 -0.12 9.25 3.45
N GLY A 137 -1.10 8.47 3.01
CA GLY A 137 -1.18 7.89 1.69
C GLY A 137 -2.57 8.00 1.07
N LYS A 138 -2.66 7.63 -0.20
CA LYS A 138 -3.92 7.51 -0.93
C LYS A 138 -4.04 6.12 -1.57
N LEU A 139 -5.25 5.59 -1.60
CA LEU A 139 -5.60 4.40 -2.36
C LEU A 139 -6.57 4.78 -3.48
N LEU A 140 -6.17 4.57 -4.73
CA LEU A 140 -7.07 4.66 -5.87
C LEU A 140 -7.74 3.30 -6.08
N TRP A 141 -9.05 3.35 -6.31
CA TRP A 141 -9.87 2.20 -6.67
C TRP A 141 -10.60 2.47 -7.97
N GLY A 142 -10.45 1.55 -8.91
CA GLY A 142 -11.15 1.56 -10.18
C GLY A 142 -11.92 0.28 -10.43
N LYS A 143 -13.10 0.38 -11.05
CA LYS A 143 -13.87 -0.78 -11.48
C LYS A 143 -13.84 -0.92 -12.99
N TRP A 144 -13.55 -2.12 -13.47
CA TRP A 144 -13.72 -2.45 -14.89
C TRP A 144 -14.37 -3.82 -15.06
N LYS A 145 -15.49 -3.85 -15.79
CA LYS A 145 -16.38 -5.02 -15.88
C LYS A 145 -16.70 -5.56 -14.48
N LYS A 146 -16.23 -6.77 -14.16
CA LYS A 146 -16.42 -7.45 -12.87
C LYS A 146 -15.14 -7.47 -12.01
N LYS A 147 -14.09 -6.75 -12.42
CA LYS A 147 -12.81 -6.69 -11.70
C LYS A 147 -12.64 -5.33 -11.02
N ASN A 148 -12.07 -5.36 -9.83
CA ASN A 148 -11.64 -4.18 -9.08
C ASN A 148 -10.13 -4.07 -9.17
N TYR A 149 -9.67 -2.84 -9.30
CA TYR A 149 -8.26 -2.49 -9.43
C TYR A 149 -7.92 -1.50 -8.34
N TYR A 150 -6.77 -1.71 -7.71
CA TYR A 150 -6.34 -0.94 -6.55
C TYR A 150 -4.91 -0.48 -6.75
N TYR A 151 -4.63 0.75 -6.36
CA TYR A 151 -3.29 1.31 -6.44
C TYR A 151 -3.02 2.28 -5.31
N VAL A 152 -2.03 1.96 -4.49
CA VAL A 152 -1.65 2.80 -3.36
C VAL A 152 -0.46 3.68 -3.72
N PHE A 153 -0.48 4.94 -3.29
CA PHE A 153 0.55 5.91 -3.64
C PHE A 153 0.62 7.06 -2.64
N ALA A 154 1.76 7.76 -2.67
CA ALA A 154 1.99 8.96 -1.89
C ALA A 154 1.81 10.24 -2.73
N LEU A 155 1.27 11.28 -2.10
CA LEU A 155 1.13 12.61 -2.71
C LEU A 155 2.35 13.52 -2.52
N GLN A 156 3.21 13.28 -1.52
CA GLN A 156 4.42 14.07 -1.22
C GLN A 156 4.19 15.60 -1.23
N GLY A 157 3.14 16.07 -0.56
CA GLY A 157 2.80 17.51 -0.50
C GLY A 157 2.26 18.11 -1.81
N ARG A 158 2.02 17.28 -2.83
CA ARG A 158 1.36 17.70 -4.07
C ARG A 158 -0.16 17.57 -3.94
N THR A 159 -0.88 18.38 -4.70
CA THR A 159 -2.31 18.16 -4.90
C THR A 159 -2.52 16.84 -5.66
N LEU A 160 -3.68 16.19 -5.48
CA LEU A 160 -4.04 15.01 -6.26
C LEU A 160 -3.94 15.28 -7.76
N GLU A 161 -4.38 16.47 -8.18
CA GLU A 161 -4.24 16.97 -9.53
C GLU A 161 -2.78 16.96 -10.01
N ALA A 162 -1.87 17.56 -9.24
CA ALA A 162 -0.46 17.63 -9.59
C ALA A 162 0.23 16.26 -9.57
N ALA A 163 -0.16 15.36 -8.65
CA ALA A 163 0.37 14.00 -8.63
C ALA A 163 -0.04 13.25 -9.90
N LEU A 164 -1.32 13.32 -10.28
CA LEU A 164 -1.88 12.70 -11.48
C LEU A 164 -1.32 13.28 -12.79
N LYS A 165 -0.93 14.57 -12.85
CA LYS A 165 -0.28 15.20 -14.03
C LYS A 165 1.11 14.67 -14.39
N THR A 166 1.80 14.06 -13.43
CA THR A 166 3.16 13.60 -13.64
C THR A 166 3.17 12.16 -14.17
N SER A 167 4.02 11.30 -13.63
CA SER A 167 4.14 9.89 -14.00
C SER A 167 3.30 8.95 -13.13
N LEU A 168 2.50 9.49 -12.19
CA LEU A 168 1.61 8.68 -11.36
C LEU A 168 0.52 8.01 -12.20
N ALA A 169 -0.03 8.75 -13.18
CA ALA A 169 -0.97 8.22 -14.15
C ALA A 169 -0.40 6.99 -14.87
N GLU A 170 0.88 7.02 -15.23
CA GLU A 170 1.59 5.93 -15.91
C GLU A 170 1.87 4.75 -14.98
N SER A 171 2.29 5.05 -13.73
CA SER A 171 2.55 4.01 -12.72
C SER A 171 1.27 3.27 -12.30
N LEU A 172 0.13 3.95 -12.32
CA LEU A 172 -1.22 3.37 -12.16
C LEU A 172 -1.57 2.36 -13.27
N MET A 173 -0.95 2.48 -14.45
CA MET A 173 -1.28 1.64 -15.61
C MET A 173 -0.57 0.29 -15.59
N ASP A 174 0.58 0.23 -14.92
CA ASP A 174 1.49 -0.93 -14.97
C ASP A 174 1.25 -1.92 -13.80
N TYR A 175 0.70 -1.49 -12.66
CA TYR A 175 0.46 -2.33 -11.46
C TYR A 175 -0.92 -2.02 -10.86
N GLY A 176 -1.81 -3.01 -10.73
CA GLY A 176 -3.14 -2.74 -10.13
C GLY A 176 -4.08 -3.93 -9.91
N THR A 177 -3.60 -5.16 -9.98
CA THR A 177 -4.45 -6.35 -9.79
C THR A 177 -4.02 -7.24 -8.63
N GLU A 178 -2.73 -7.25 -8.28
CA GLU A 178 -2.22 -8.18 -7.29
C GLU A 178 -2.24 -7.53 -5.91
N THR A 179 -3.05 -8.14 -5.05
CA THR A 179 -3.23 -7.72 -3.67
C THR A 179 -3.03 -8.98 -2.84
N GLU A 180 -2.01 -8.97 -2.00
CA GLU A 180 -1.68 -10.12 -1.18
C GLU A 180 -2.44 -10.07 0.14
N LYS A 181 -2.64 -11.22 0.79
CA LYS A 181 -3.12 -11.20 2.19
C LYS A 181 -2.08 -10.47 3.04
N ARG A 182 -2.53 -9.65 3.98
CA ARG A 182 -1.63 -8.89 4.86
C ARG A 182 -0.59 -9.81 5.47
N ARG A 183 0.69 -9.49 5.26
CA ARG A 183 1.79 -10.17 5.94
C ARG A 183 1.76 -9.86 7.43
N ILE A 184 1.61 -10.88 8.27
CA ILE A 184 1.52 -10.73 9.74
C ILE A 184 2.86 -11.15 10.36
N PRO A 185 3.45 -10.34 11.26
CA PRO A 185 4.66 -10.72 11.97
C PRO A 185 4.44 -11.95 12.86
N PRO A 186 5.49 -12.76 13.11
CA PRO A 186 5.39 -13.91 14.00
C PRO A 186 5.07 -13.48 15.43
N LYS A 187 4.45 -14.38 16.20
CA LYS A 187 4.22 -14.18 17.64
C LYS A 187 5.58 -14.01 18.34
N GLY A 188 5.71 -12.95 19.13
CA GLY A 188 6.98 -12.58 19.78
C GLY A 188 7.72 -11.46 19.06
N GLY A 189 7.31 -11.10 17.84
CA GLY A 189 7.86 -10.01 17.03
C GLY A 189 9.23 -10.30 16.42
N PHE A 190 9.73 -9.35 15.62
CA PHE A 190 11.06 -9.43 15.01
C PHE A 190 12.16 -9.59 16.08
N GLY A 191 13.05 -10.56 15.88
CA GLY A 191 14.25 -10.81 16.69
C GLY A 191 14.14 -11.94 17.73
N ASN A 192 13.11 -12.78 17.67
CA ASN A 192 12.84 -13.80 18.69
C ASN A 192 12.77 -15.25 18.14
N SER A 193 13.03 -15.49 16.85
CA SER A 193 13.07 -16.84 16.28
C SER A 193 14.20 -17.06 15.25
N ALA A 194 14.64 -18.32 15.07
CA ALA A 194 15.64 -18.68 14.05
C ALA A 194 15.15 -18.44 12.60
N ALA A 195 13.84 -18.30 12.37
CA ALA A 195 13.25 -17.96 11.09
C ALA A 195 13.31 -16.45 10.78
N ASP A 196 13.58 -15.61 11.78
CA ASP A 196 13.65 -14.15 11.63
C ASP A 196 14.87 -13.73 10.81
N LYS A 197 15.91 -14.58 10.71
CA LYS A 197 17.11 -14.35 9.89
C LYS A 197 16.85 -14.36 8.38
N ALA A 198 15.65 -14.74 7.93
CA ALA A 198 15.25 -14.72 6.53
C ALA A 198 14.54 -13.40 6.12
N PHE A 199 14.36 -12.46 7.05
CA PHE A 199 13.81 -11.13 6.79
C PHE A 199 14.85 -10.01 7.04
N ASP A 200 16.11 -10.38 7.33
CA ASP A 200 17.22 -9.50 7.71
C ASP A 200 17.80 -8.69 6.52
N ALA A 201 16.96 -7.92 5.85
CA ALA A 201 17.40 -6.75 5.11
C ALA A 201 16.58 -5.55 5.60
N ILE A 202 17.27 -4.52 6.07
CA ILE A 202 16.75 -3.23 6.58
C ILE A 202 16.37 -3.24 8.08
N TRP A 203 17.37 -3.34 8.94
CA TRP A 203 17.45 -2.38 10.06
C TRP A 203 18.90 -2.18 10.50
N ASP A 204 19.52 -1.11 10.01
CA ASP A 204 20.74 -0.48 10.53
C ASP A 204 20.77 0.93 9.93
N ASN A 205 21.00 2.06 10.60
CA ASN A 205 21.47 2.37 11.95
C ASN A 205 21.09 3.85 12.22
N THR A 206 21.14 4.33 13.48
CA THR A 206 20.87 5.72 13.98
C THR A 206 19.39 6.17 13.96
N VAL A 207 18.75 6.54 15.08
CA VAL A 207 19.07 7.69 15.95
C VAL A 207 18.78 7.37 17.42
N GLY A 208 19.84 7.03 18.16
CA GLY A 208 19.99 7.45 19.54
C GLY A 208 20.78 8.76 19.54
N LYS A 209 20.08 9.89 19.64
CA LYS A 209 20.63 11.17 20.11
C LYS A 209 19.55 11.86 20.94
N LEU A 210 19.56 11.58 22.23
CA LEU A 210 19.69 12.53 23.34
C LEU A 210 19.88 11.73 24.63
#